data_AF-A0AA38XMC9-F1
#
_entry.id   AF-A0AA38XMC9-F1
#
_cell.length_a   1.000
_cell.length_b   1.000
_cell.length_c   1.000
_cell.angle_alpha   90.00
_cell.angle_beta   90.00
_cell.angle_gamma   90.00
#
_symmetry.space_group_name_H-M   'P 1'
#
loop_
_entity.id
_entity.type
_entity.pdbx_description
1 polymer ?
#
loop_
_entity_poly.entity_id
_entity_poly.type
_entity_poly.pdbx_seq_one_letter_code
_entity_poly.pdbx_strand_id
1 'polypeptide(L)'
;MSSERAPLRRLSSPDAFFLAPPHSHDPTDVSHVAALPTSMLLQLPEAVQESLWTLQESTSIVYASYLRLQELIDERFERLVELPLGRKTGTVNYSEGAFFNYVNHVAAERRYLLEDAHTDWRHKASRAGLQQYAHLLLTFRGKEMTVSEWFTQLQAAETFWIQAAKETELPDFESTILEFQSQTTTPSSENEVEDVGGATVPAGIATLDTSRLGFGISKALAEL
;
A
#
# COMPACT_ATOMS: atom_id res chain seq x y z
N MET A 1 15.23 15.31 47.11
CA MET A 1 15.08 13.94 46.58
C MET A 1 13.70 13.83 45.97
N SER A 2 13.58 14.00 44.65
CA SER A 2 12.34 13.73 43.91
C SER A 2 12.76 13.08 42.60
N SER A 3 12.40 11.81 42.46
CA SER A 3 12.69 10.96 41.31
C SER A 3 11.54 11.13 40.31
N GLU A 4 11.76 11.89 39.25
CA GLU A 4 10.88 11.88 38.08
C GLU A 4 11.21 10.64 37.23
N ARG A 5 10.31 9.66 37.26
CA ARG A 5 10.32 8.55 36.31
C ARG A 5 9.68 9.03 35.00
N ALA A 6 10.49 9.07 33.95
CA ALA A 6 10.02 9.25 32.58
C ALA A 6 9.00 8.17 32.20
N PRO A 7 8.00 8.47 31.35
CA PRO A 7 7.03 7.49 30.92
C PRO A 7 7.72 6.46 30.01
N LEU A 8 7.63 5.19 30.41
CA LEU A 8 8.04 4.06 29.58
C LEU A 8 7.19 4.06 28.31
N ARG A 9 7.75 4.53 27.19
CA ARG A 9 7.25 4.21 25.85
C ARG A 9 7.13 2.68 25.80
N ARG A 10 5.91 2.16 25.64
CA ARG A 10 5.70 0.74 25.38
C ARG A 10 6.40 0.44 24.05
N LEU A 11 7.57 -0.18 24.13
CA LEU A 11 8.15 -0.92 23.02
C LEU A 11 7.19 -2.09 22.76
N SER A 12 6.26 -1.92 21.82
CA SER A 12 5.56 -3.06 21.25
C SER A 12 6.65 -3.98 20.68
N SER A 13 6.75 -5.19 21.25
CA SER A 13 7.65 -6.22 20.75
C SER A 13 7.38 -6.42 19.25
N PRO A 14 8.41 -6.39 18.39
CA PRO A 14 8.25 -6.50 16.94
C PRO A 14 7.61 -7.83 16.49
N ASP A 15 7.52 -8.82 17.38
CA ASP A 15 6.98 -10.16 17.13
C ASP A 15 5.46 -10.30 17.41
N ALA A 16 4.78 -9.27 17.90
CA ALA A 16 3.36 -9.37 18.24
C ALA A 16 2.41 -9.43 17.02
N PHE A 17 2.93 -9.27 15.80
CA PHE A 17 2.13 -9.18 14.57
C PHE A 17 2.05 -10.47 13.74
N PHE A 18 2.78 -11.53 14.11
CA PHE A 18 2.69 -12.83 13.41
C PHE A 18 1.28 -13.46 13.50
N LEU A 19 0.50 -13.08 14.53
CA LEU A 19 -0.87 -13.56 14.78
C LEU A 19 -1.93 -12.45 14.71
N ALA A 20 -1.57 -11.25 14.22
CA ALA A 20 -2.58 -10.23 14.00
C ALA A 20 -3.58 -10.78 12.96
N PRO A 21 -4.91 -10.63 13.17
CA PRO A 21 -5.90 -11.01 12.17
C PRO A 21 -5.53 -10.38 10.82
N PRO A 22 -5.94 -10.98 9.68
CA PRO A 22 -5.82 -10.32 8.39
C PRO A 22 -6.56 -8.99 8.52
N HIS A 23 -5.78 -7.92 8.61
CA HIS A 23 -6.01 -6.51 8.40
C HIS A 23 -7.44 -6.06 8.63
N SER A 24 -7.64 -5.07 9.49
CA SER A 24 -8.93 -4.37 9.60
C SER A 24 -9.35 -3.86 8.22
N HIS A 25 -10.23 -4.58 7.53
CA HIS A 25 -10.75 -4.17 6.23
C HIS A 25 -12.02 -3.37 6.47
N ASP A 26 -12.06 -2.15 5.93
CA ASP A 26 -13.25 -1.32 5.94
C ASP A 26 -13.76 -1.18 4.48
N PRO A 27 -14.98 -1.70 4.16
CA PRO A 27 -15.59 -1.51 2.86
C PRO A 27 -15.76 -0.05 2.43
N THR A 28 -15.70 0.90 3.37
CA THR A 28 -15.77 2.34 3.06
C THR A 28 -14.49 2.88 2.42
N ASP A 29 -13.33 2.26 2.66
CA ASP A 29 -12.05 2.68 2.07
C ASP A 29 -12.04 2.53 0.55
N VAL A 30 -12.74 1.51 0.04
CA VAL A 30 -12.91 1.28 -1.40
C VAL A 30 -14.17 1.90 -1.97
N SER A 31 -14.97 2.65 -1.20
CA SER A 31 -16.25 3.21 -1.66
C SER A 31 -16.12 4.08 -2.92
N HIS A 32 -14.96 4.71 -3.12
CA HIS A 32 -14.66 5.52 -4.29
C HIS A 32 -14.51 4.73 -5.59
N VAL A 33 -14.33 3.40 -5.52
CA VAL A 33 -14.17 2.45 -6.64
C VAL A 33 -15.25 1.37 -6.65
N ALA A 34 -15.61 0.84 -5.49
CA ALA A 34 -16.42 -0.36 -5.31
C ALA A 34 -17.78 -0.11 -4.63
N ALA A 35 -18.13 1.15 -4.30
CA ALA A 35 -19.47 1.40 -3.74
C ALA A 35 -20.54 1.03 -4.76
N LEU A 36 -21.54 0.30 -4.28
CA LEU A 36 -22.67 -0.15 -5.08
C LEU A 36 -23.64 1.03 -5.30
N PRO A 37 -23.83 1.50 -6.54
CA PRO A 37 -24.71 2.63 -6.80
C PRO A 37 -26.15 2.27 -6.42
N THR A 38 -26.84 3.13 -5.66
CA THR A 38 -28.25 2.88 -5.28
C THR A 38 -29.15 2.70 -6.50
N SER A 39 -28.89 3.47 -7.57
CA SER A 39 -29.59 3.36 -8.85
C SER A 39 -29.42 1.98 -9.50
N MET A 40 -28.26 1.33 -9.32
CA MET A 40 -28.01 -0.03 -9.78
C MET A 40 -28.75 -1.04 -8.90
N LEU A 41 -28.66 -0.91 -7.56
CA LEU A 41 -29.33 -1.83 -6.63
C LEU A 41 -30.85 -1.87 -6.85
N LEU A 42 -31.49 -0.72 -7.08
CA LEU A 42 -32.94 -0.64 -7.32
C LEU A 42 -33.41 -1.36 -8.60
N GLN A 43 -32.51 -1.58 -9.56
CA GLN A 43 -32.82 -2.22 -10.84
C GLN A 43 -32.51 -3.72 -10.86
N LEU A 44 -31.74 -4.22 -9.89
CA LEU A 44 -31.25 -5.58 -9.87
C LEU A 44 -32.08 -6.49 -8.95
N PRO A 45 -32.22 -7.79 -9.27
CA PRO A 45 -32.82 -8.76 -8.35
C PRO A 45 -32.02 -8.88 -7.04
N GLU A 46 -32.71 -9.17 -5.94
CA GLU A 46 -32.11 -9.29 -4.60
C GLU A 46 -30.89 -10.24 -4.56
N ALA A 47 -30.97 -11.40 -5.21
CA ALA A 47 -29.86 -12.34 -5.28
C ALA A 47 -28.58 -11.76 -5.93
N VAL A 48 -28.74 -10.82 -6.88
CA VAL A 48 -27.63 -10.11 -7.53
C VAL A 48 -27.10 -9.01 -6.61
N GLN A 49 -27.98 -8.31 -5.89
CA GLN A 49 -27.60 -7.31 -4.90
C GLN A 49 -26.75 -7.92 -3.78
N GLU A 50 -27.15 -9.08 -3.24
CA GLU A 50 -26.36 -9.82 -2.24
C GLU A 50 -24.98 -10.22 -2.79
N SER A 51 -24.94 -10.73 -4.03
CA SER A 51 -23.68 -11.10 -4.67
C SER A 51 -22.76 -9.89 -4.86
N LEU A 52 -23.32 -8.73 -5.17
CA LEU A 52 -22.59 -7.46 -5.27
C LEU A 52 -22.04 -7.00 -3.92
N TRP A 53 -22.78 -7.21 -2.83
CA TRP A 53 -22.31 -6.88 -1.48
C TRP A 53 -21.08 -7.73 -1.12
N THR A 54 -21.13 -9.04 -1.43
CA THR A 54 -19.97 -9.93 -1.22
C THR A 54 -18.77 -9.57 -2.11
N LEU A 55 -19.02 -9.06 -3.33
CA LEU A 55 -17.97 -8.57 -4.22
C LEU A 55 -17.34 -7.29 -3.66
N GLN A 56 -18.13 -6.36 -3.12
CA GLN A 56 -17.61 -5.15 -2.48
C GLN A 56 -16.74 -5.50 -1.28
N GLU A 57 -17.19 -6.42 -0.42
CA GLU A 57 -16.40 -6.92 0.72
C GLU A 57 -15.10 -7.58 0.28
N SER A 58 -15.14 -8.45 -0.73
CA SER A 58 -13.92 -9.07 -1.27
C SER A 58 -12.97 -8.02 -1.86
N THR A 59 -13.52 -6.99 -2.52
CA THR A 59 -12.71 -5.89 -3.06
C THR A 59 -12.02 -5.12 -1.93
N SER A 60 -12.69 -4.87 -0.80
CA SER A 60 -12.07 -4.18 0.33
C SER A 60 -10.96 -5.01 0.97
N ILE A 61 -11.10 -6.34 1.00
CA ILE A 61 -10.03 -7.25 1.45
C ILE A 61 -8.81 -7.16 0.53
N VAL A 62 -8.99 -7.21 -0.79
CA VAL A 62 -7.88 -7.08 -1.76
C VAL A 62 -7.18 -5.73 -1.58
N TYR A 63 -7.95 -4.65 -1.46
CA TYR A 63 -7.39 -3.31 -1.27
C TYR A 63 -6.63 -3.16 0.05
N ALA A 64 -7.19 -3.64 1.16
CA ALA A 64 -6.55 -3.59 2.47
C ALA A 64 -5.24 -4.38 2.48
N SER A 65 -5.22 -5.55 1.84
CA SER A 65 -4.02 -6.37 1.68
C SER A 65 -2.96 -5.68 0.80
N TYR A 66 -3.37 -5.03 -0.29
CA TYR A 66 -2.48 -4.20 -1.09
C TYR A 66 -1.86 -3.05 -0.29
N LEU A 67 -2.67 -2.29 0.46
CA LEU A 67 -2.15 -1.21 1.32
C LEU A 67 -1.18 -1.76 2.37
N ARG A 68 -1.53 -2.88 3.00
CA ARG A 68 -0.67 -3.50 4.01
C ARG A 68 0.68 -3.93 3.43
N LEU A 69 0.68 -4.46 2.22
CA LEU A 69 1.92 -4.79 1.51
C LEU A 69 2.78 -3.55 1.27
N GLN A 70 2.19 -2.43 0.83
CA GLN A 70 2.92 -1.16 0.65
C GLN A 70 3.51 -0.64 1.96
N GLU A 71 2.71 -0.62 3.04
CA GLU A 71 3.17 -0.23 4.37
C GLU A 71 4.36 -1.06 4.83
N LEU A 72 4.28 -2.39 4.67
CA LEU A 72 5.38 -3.27 5.04
C LEU A 72 6.67 -2.91 4.29
N ILE A 73 6.60 -2.64 2.99
CA ILE A 73 7.76 -2.25 2.17
C ILE A 73 8.34 -0.90 2.63
N ASP A 74 7.49 0.05 3.00
CA ASP A 74 7.90 1.37 3.50
C ASP A 74 8.55 1.27 4.90
N GLU A 75 8.09 0.32 5.73
CA GLU A 75 8.66 0.03 7.06
C GLU A 75 10.08 -0.58 7.01
N ARG A 76 10.64 -0.92 5.83
CA ARG A 76 11.91 -1.68 5.72
C ARG A 76 13.06 -1.14 6.56
N PHE A 77 13.19 0.18 6.69
CA PHE A 77 14.24 0.81 7.49
C PHE A 77 13.94 0.78 8.99
N GLU A 78 12.68 0.94 9.37
CA GLU A 78 12.24 0.86 10.77
C GLU A 78 12.42 -0.55 11.35
N ARG A 79 12.43 -1.55 10.47
CA ARG A 79 12.64 -2.97 10.79
C ARG A 79 14.12 -3.35 10.97
N LEU A 80 15.05 -2.42 10.71
CA LEU A 80 16.48 -2.62 11.02
C LEU A 80 16.73 -2.48 12.52
N VAL A 81 16.94 -3.60 13.20
CA VAL A 81 17.20 -3.62 14.65
C VAL A 81 18.70 -3.56 14.93
N GLU A 82 19.17 -2.48 15.56
CA GLU A 82 20.58 -2.33 15.96
C GLU A 82 21.00 -3.38 17.02
N LEU A 83 22.16 -3.99 16.81
CA LEU A 83 22.78 -4.91 17.77
C LEU A 83 23.56 -4.14 18.85
N PRO A 84 23.42 -4.50 20.14
CA PRO A 84 23.98 -3.75 21.26
C PRO A 84 25.52 -3.75 21.32
N LEU A 85 26.18 -4.67 20.62
CA LEU A 85 27.64 -4.82 20.62
C LEU A 85 28.35 -3.77 19.73
N GLY A 86 27.69 -3.27 18.68
CA GLY A 86 28.28 -2.34 17.71
C GLY A 86 28.53 -0.93 18.25
N ARG A 87 27.74 -0.49 19.24
CA ARG A 87 27.90 0.83 19.88
C ARG A 87 29.24 1.02 20.60
N LYS A 88 29.91 -0.08 20.99
CA LYS A 88 31.22 -0.03 21.68
C LYS A 88 32.40 0.06 20.72
N THR A 89 32.24 -0.37 19.47
CA THR A 89 33.29 -0.37 18.43
C THR A 89 33.15 0.77 17.43
N GLY A 90 32.08 1.58 17.54
CA GLY A 90 31.78 2.67 16.59
C GLY A 90 31.20 2.19 15.26
N THR A 91 30.85 0.90 15.15
CA THR A 91 30.27 0.31 13.94
C THR A 91 28.84 -0.12 14.25
N VAL A 92 27.84 0.47 13.60
CA VAL A 92 26.43 0.07 13.78
C VAL A 92 26.20 -1.23 13.00
N ASN A 93 25.85 -2.30 13.71
CA ASN A 93 25.48 -3.59 13.12
C ASN A 93 24.00 -3.84 13.33
N TYR A 94 23.34 -4.47 12.36
CA TYR A 94 21.90 -4.77 12.39
C TYR A 94 21.63 -6.27 12.55
N SER A 95 20.46 -6.63 13.08
CA SER A 95 20.03 -8.02 13.29
C SER A 95 19.42 -8.61 12.02
N GLU A 96 20.17 -9.49 11.35
CA GLU A 96 19.70 -10.25 10.18
C GLU A 96 18.47 -11.11 10.53
N GLY A 97 18.46 -11.76 11.70
CA GLY A 97 17.33 -12.61 12.10
C GLY A 97 16.02 -11.85 12.29
N ALA A 98 16.08 -10.61 12.81
CA ALA A 98 14.90 -9.76 12.92
C ALA A 98 14.39 -9.31 11.54
N PHE A 99 15.33 -8.98 10.64
CA PHE A 99 15.01 -8.59 9.27
C PHE A 99 14.44 -9.76 8.46
N PHE A 100 14.96 -10.98 8.63
CA PHE A 100 14.44 -12.20 8.01
C PHE A 100 12.97 -12.44 8.39
N ASN A 101 12.61 -12.29 9.67
CA ASN A 101 11.21 -12.42 10.11
C ASN A 101 10.32 -11.37 9.44
N TYR A 102 10.79 -10.12 9.33
CA TYR A 102 10.10 -9.07 8.60
C TYR A 102 9.90 -9.43 7.11
N VAL A 103 10.95 -9.88 6.41
CA VAL A 103 10.86 -10.30 5.00
C VAL A 103 9.88 -11.45 4.82
N ASN A 104 9.83 -12.40 5.76
CA ASN A 104 8.82 -13.47 5.74
C ASN A 104 7.40 -12.93 5.88
N HIS A 105 7.18 -11.88 6.68
CA HIS A 105 5.88 -11.23 6.77
C HIS A 105 5.50 -10.53 5.45
N VAL A 106 6.43 -9.82 4.82
CA VAL A 106 6.22 -9.21 3.48
C VAL A 106 5.86 -10.29 2.45
N ALA A 107 6.61 -11.39 2.44
CA ALA A 107 6.39 -12.49 1.52
C ALA A 107 5.04 -13.18 1.75
N ALA A 108 4.64 -13.38 3.02
CA ALA A 108 3.35 -13.95 3.37
C ALA A 108 2.19 -13.05 2.93
N GLU A 109 2.29 -11.73 3.14
CA GLU A 109 1.27 -10.77 2.73
C GLU A 109 1.12 -10.73 1.20
N ARG A 110 2.24 -10.64 0.48
CA ARG A 110 2.25 -10.71 -0.98
C ARG A 110 1.61 -12.00 -1.48
N ARG A 111 1.90 -13.13 -0.84
CA ARG A 111 1.32 -14.42 -1.20
C ARG A 111 -0.19 -14.45 -0.95
N TYR A 112 -0.64 -13.99 0.20
CA TYR A 112 -2.06 -13.91 0.54
C TYR A 112 -2.83 -13.07 -0.49
N LEU A 113 -2.30 -11.89 -0.86
CA LEU A 113 -2.90 -11.03 -1.87
C LEU A 113 -3.06 -11.76 -3.22
N LEU A 114 -2.00 -12.41 -3.68
CA LEU A 114 -1.94 -13.01 -5.02
C LEU A 114 -2.64 -14.36 -5.14
N GLU A 115 -2.53 -15.21 -4.12
CA GLU A 115 -3.01 -16.59 -4.15
C GLU A 115 -4.43 -16.71 -3.57
N ASP A 116 -4.73 -15.97 -2.50
CA ASP A 116 -6.00 -16.12 -1.77
C ASP A 116 -6.98 -14.99 -2.09
N ALA A 117 -6.66 -13.74 -1.74
CA ALA A 117 -7.58 -12.60 -1.87
C ALA A 117 -7.99 -12.34 -3.32
N HIS A 118 -7.02 -12.29 -4.24
CA HIS A 118 -7.26 -12.17 -5.68
C HIS A 118 -8.15 -13.30 -6.22
N THR A 119 -7.90 -14.54 -5.78
CA THR A 119 -8.62 -15.71 -6.27
C THR A 119 -10.06 -15.71 -5.77
N ASP A 120 -10.28 -15.44 -4.47
CA ASP A 120 -11.62 -15.23 -3.90
C ASP A 120 -12.39 -14.13 -4.63
N TRP A 121 -11.73 -12.98 -4.86
CA TRP A 121 -12.33 -11.87 -5.59
C TRP A 121 -12.77 -12.26 -7.00
N ARG A 122 -11.91 -12.94 -7.77
CA ARG A 122 -12.26 -13.42 -9.12
C ARG A 122 -13.45 -14.37 -9.11
N HIS A 123 -13.52 -15.27 -8.13
CA HIS A 123 -14.66 -16.18 -7.98
C HIS A 123 -15.96 -15.43 -7.68
N LYS A 124 -15.93 -14.46 -6.76
CA LYS A 124 -17.10 -13.63 -6.42
C LYS A 124 -17.52 -12.74 -7.59
N ALA A 125 -16.57 -12.13 -8.29
CA ALA A 125 -16.81 -11.31 -9.48
C ALA A 125 -17.49 -12.11 -10.60
N SER A 126 -17.03 -13.35 -10.84
CA SER A 126 -17.67 -14.25 -11.80
C SER A 126 -19.09 -14.65 -11.38
N ARG A 127 -19.31 -14.92 -10.09
CA ARG A 127 -20.62 -15.33 -9.55
C ARG A 127 -21.65 -14.21 -9.49
N ALA A 128 -21.23 -12.95 -9.45
CA ALA A 128 -22.14 -11.81 -9.41
C ALA A 128 -23.03 -11.69 -10.66
N GLY A 129 -22.69 -12.35 -11.77
CA GLY A 129 -23.59 -12.49 -12.92
C GLY A 129 -23.89 -11.17 -13.65
N LEU A 130 -23.03 -10.15 -13.48
CA LEU A 130 -23.27 -8.78 -13.96
C LEU A 130 -23.37 -8.66 -15.48
N GLN A 131 -22.87 -9.64 -16.23
CA GLN A 131 -22.95 -9.66 -17.69
C GLN A 131 -24.39 -9.58 -18.22
N GLN A 132 -25.36 -10.16 -17.51
CA GLN A 132 -26.78 -10.13 -17.90
C GLN A 132 -27.38 -8.72 -17.79
N TYR A 133 -26.78 -7.87 -16.96
CA TYR A 133 -27.24 -6.53 -16.63
C TYR A 133 -26.29 -5.45 -17.14
N ALA A 134 -25.32 -5.82 -17.99
CA ALA A 134 -24.23 -4.96 -18.44
C ALA A 134 -24.68 -3.59 -18.98
N HIS A 135 -25.80 -3.57 -19.71
CA HIS A 135 -26.33 -2.38 -20.38
C HIS A 135 -27.17 -1.47 -19.47
N LEU A 136 -27.46 -1.86 -18.23
CA LEU A 136 -28.25 -1.03 -17.32
C LEU A 136 -27.49 0.25 -16.99
N LEU A 137 -28.20 1.38 -17.08
CA LEU A 137 -27.66 2.68 -16.71
C LEU A 137 -27.73 2.88 -15.20
N LEU A 138 -26.65 3.41 -14.65
CA LEU A 138 -26.50 3.76 -13.25
C LEU A 138 -25.86 5.13 -13.12
N THR A 139 -26.04 5.73 -11.95
CA THR A 139 -25.37 6.97 -11.57
C THR A 139 -24.36 6.65 -10.49
N PHE A 140 -23.07 6.77 -10.81
CA PHE A 140 -21.98 6.56 -9.86
C PHE A 140 -21.17 7.85 -9.73
N ARG A 141 -21.06 8.35 -8.49
CA ARG A 141 -20.33 9.60 -8.16
C ARG A 141 -20.74 10.81 -9.02
N GLY A 142 -22.01 10.90 -9.38
CA GLY A 142 -22.54 11.98 -10.20
C GLY A 142 -22.33 11.83 -11.72
N LYS A 143 -21.72 10.73 -12.19
CA LYS A 143 -21.59 10.39 -13.60
C LYS A 143 -22.58 9.27 -13.97
N GLU A 144 -23.22 9.41 -15.12
CA GLU A 144 -24.00 8.31 -15.71
C GLU A 144 -23.05 7.35 -16.43
N MET A 145 -23.18 6.07 -16.14
CA MET A 145 -22.43 5.00 -16.79
C MET A 145 -23.25 3.72 -16.80
N THR A 146 -22.77 2.70 -17.49
CA THR A 146 -23.37 1.37 -17.51
C THR A 146 -22.81 0.49 -16.40
N VAL A 147 -23.53 -0.58 -16.03
CA VAL A 147 -23.00 -1.63 -15.14
C VAL A 147 -21.69 -2.21 -15.68
N SER A 148 -21.57 -2.41 -17.00
CA SER A 148 -20.32 -2.88 -17.60
C SER A 148 -19.16 -1.92 -17.43
N GLU A 149 -19.40 -0.61 -17.58
CA GLU A 149 -18.35 0.40 -17.41
C GLU A 149 -17.89 0.48 -15.95
N TRP A 150 -18.85 0.51 -15.01
CA TRP A 150 -18.55 0.45 -13.58
C TRP A 150 -17.73 -0.78 -13.22
N PHE A 151 -18.13 -1.96 -13.70
CA PHE A 151 -17.42 -3.21 -13.43
C PHE A 151 -16.03 -3.25 -14.08
N THR A 152 -15.86 -2.64 -15.26
CA THR A 152 -14.56 -2.50 -15.91
C THR A 152 -13.62 -1.61 -15.10
N GLN A 153 -14.12 -0.52 -14.51
CA GLN A 153 -13.33 0.34 -13.62
C GLN A 153 -12.90 -0.42 -12.36
N LEU A 154 -13.80 -1.20 -11.77
CA LEU A 154 -13.50 -2.06 -10.62
C LEU A 154 -12.41 -3.10 -10.96
N GLN A 155 -12.53 -3.77 -12.10
CA GLN A 155 -11.53 -4.71 -12.62
C GLN A 155 -10.17 -4.05 -12.86
N ALA A 156 -10.16 -2.82 -13.39
CA ALA A 156 -8.93 -2.09 -13.64
C ALA A 156 -8.20 -1.72 -12.34
N ALA A 157 -8.94 -1.27 -11.31
CA ALA A 157 -8.37 -0.99 -10.00
C ALA A 157 -7.79 -2.25 -9.34
N GLU A 158 -8.54 -3.35 -9.38
CA GLU A 158 -8.08 -4.64 -8.86
C GLU A 158 -6.83 -5.13 -9.59
N THR A 159 -6.84 -5.08 -10.92
CA THR A 159 -5.68 -5.48 -11.74
C THR A 159 -4.44 -4.66 -11.40
N PHE A 160 -4.61 -3.36 -11.16
CA PHE A 160 -3.51 -2.48 -10.74
C PHE A 160 -2.90 -2.94 -9.40
N TRP A 161 -3.72 -3.21 -8.37
CA TRP A 161 -3.23 -3.67 -7.07
C TRP A 161 -2.49 -5.01 -7.17
N ILE A 162 -3.03 -5.94 -7.94
CA ILE A 162 -2.41 -7.25 -8.17
C ILE A 162 -1.11 -7.13 -8.97
N GLN A 163 -1.06 -6.26 -9.97
CA GLN A 163 0.16 -6.04 -10.75
C GLN A 163 1.26 -5.42 -9.89
N ALA A 164 0.94 -4.39 -9.10
CA ALA A 164 1.86 -3.79 -8.16
C ALA A 164 2.42 -4.81 -7.16
N ALA A 165 1.57 -5.71 -6.64
CA ALA A 165 1.99 -6.79 -5.75
C ALA A 165 2.92 -7.81 -6.43
N LYS A 166 2.70 -8.13 -7.72
CA LYS A 166 3.60 -9.02 -8.48
C LYS A 166 4.97 -8.40 -8.69
N GLU A 167 5.00 -7.11 -9.01
CA GLU A 167 6.20 -6.31 -9.24
C GLU A 167 6.94 -5.93 -7.95
N THR A 168 6.32 -6.13 -6.78
CA THR A 168 6.97 -5.88 -5.50
C THR A 168 8.15 -6.86 -5.31
N GLU A 169 9.35 -6.30 -5.25
CA GLU A 169 10.56 -7.01 -4.88
C GLU A 169 10.68 -7.10 -3.35
N LEU A 170 11.09 -8.26 -2.85
CA LEU A 170 11.30 -8.43 -1.41
C LEU A 170 12.57 -7.68 -0.98
N PRO A 171 12.52 -6.91 0.11
CA PRO A 171 13.70 -6.20 0.61
C PRO A 171 14.86 -7.16 0.91
N ASP A 172 16.02 -6.85 0.36
CA ASP A 172 17.27 -7.55 0.66
C ASP A 172 17.99 -6.88 1.84
N PHE A 173 18.55 -7.69 2.75
CA PHE A 173 19.12 -7.18 4.00
C PHE A 173 20.33 -6.26 3.76
N GLU A 174 21.31 -6.73 3.00
CA GLU A 174 22.54 -5.99 2.73
C GLU A 174 22.24 -4.71 1.93
N SER A 175 21.39 -4.83 0.90
CA SER A 175 20.97 -3.69 0.08
C SER A 175 20.23 -2.64 0.90
N THR A 176 19.34 -3.05 1.82
CA THR A 176 18.59 -2.14 2.70
C THR A 176 19.50 -1.41 3.67
N ILE A 177 20.52 -2.08 4.23
CA ILE A 177 21.52 -1.45 5.10
C ILE A 177 22.32 -0.40 4.33
N LEU A 178 22.81 -0.75 3.14
CA LEU A 178 23.57 0.18 2.29
C LEU A 178 22.74 1.41 1.92
N GLU A 179 21.47 1.21 1.55
CA GLU A 179 20.55 2.30 1.24
C GLU A 179 20.34 3.19 2.49
N PHE A 180 20.05 2.60 3.64
CA PHE A 180 19.84 3.33 4.90
C PHE A 180 21.06 4.15 5.33
N GLN A 181 22.26 3.58 5.20
CA GLN A 181 23.51 4.27 5.52
C GLN A 181 23.79 5.41 4.52
N SER A 182 23.44 5.25 3.24
CA SER A 182 23.60 6.31 2.24
C SER A 182 22.70 7.53 2.51
N GLN A 183 21.46 7.28 2.94
CA GLN A 183 20.49 8.34 3.26
C GLN A 183 20.86 9.08 4.55
N THR A 184 21.41 8.38 5.55
CA THR A 184 21.81 8.98 6.84
C THR A 184 23.16 9.69 6.78
N THR A 185 24.03 9.35 5.83
CA THR A 185 25.37 9.98 5.66
C THR A 185 25.33 11.22 4.75
N THR A 186 24.21 11.49 4.07
CA THR A 186 24.04 12.72 3.29
C THR A 186 23.82 13.89 4.27
N PRO A 187 24.74 14.86 4.38
CA PRO A 187 24.54 15.98 5.29
C PRO A 187 23.34 16.80 4.81
N SER A 188 22.33 16.95 5.69
CA SER A 188 21.25 17.91 5.51
C SER A 188 21.87 19.31 5.48
N SER A 189 22.11 19.82 4.27
CA SER A 189 22.67 21.15 4.05
C SER A 189 21.60 22.21 4.29
N GLU A 190 21.26 22.44 5.56
CA GLU A 190 20.55 23.64 5.99
C GLU A 190 21.41 24.42 6.99
N ASN A 191 21.67 25.68 6.59
CA ASN A 191 22.36 26.77 7.27
C ASN A 191 23.89 26.79 7.24
N GLU A 192 24.42 27.42 6.20
CA GLU A 192 25.43 28.48 6.35
C GLU A 192 25.22 29.53 5.23
N VAL A 193 24.83 30.73 5.62
CA VAL A 193 24.82 31.92 4.78
C VAL A 193 26.11 32.67 5.09
N GLU A 194 27.01 32.81 4.13
CA GLU A 194 27.70 34.06 3.74
C GLU A 194 28.79 33.83 2.66
N ASP A 195 28.47 34.35 1.48
CA ASP A 195 29.28 35.16 0.54
C ASP A 195 30.61 34.66 -0.10
N VAL A 196 30.69 35.03 -1.40
CA VAL A 196 31.83 35.16 -2.33
C VAL A 196 32.37 33.91 -3.07
N GLY A 197 32.00 33.84 -4.36
CA GLY A 197 33.03 33.75 -5.42
C GLY A 197 33.18 32.43 -6.21
N GLY A 198 32.24 32.17 -7.12
CA GLY A 198 32.50 31.70 -8.48
C GLY A 198 33.19 30.35 -8.74
N ALA A 199 32.40 29.36 -9.18
CA ALA A 199 32.72 28.51 -10.35
C ALA A 199 31.49 27.66 -10.72
N THR A 200 30.94 27.91 -11.91
CA THR A 200 29.90 27.10 -12.55
C THR A 200 30.47 25.75 -12.98
N VAL A 201 29.86 24.65 -12.53
CA VAL A 201 29.99 23.31 -13.15
C VAL A 201 28.59 22.69 -13.27
N PRO A 202 28.17 22.25 -14.48
CA PRO A 202 26.80 21.78 -14.69
C PRO A 202 26.69 20.30 -14.32
N ALA A 203 26.10 19.99 -13.17
CA ALA A 203 25.60 18.66 -12.87
C ALA A 203 24.11 18.61 -13.25
N GLY A 204 23.82 18.03 -14.41
CA GLY A 204 22.45 17.79 -14.86
C GLY A 204 21.73 16.82 -13.94
N ILE A 205 20.97 17.36 -12.99
CA ILE A 205 19.91 16.63 -12.31
C ILE A 205 18.67 16.80 -13.18
N ALA A 206 18.31 15.75 -13.93
CA ALA A 206 16.95 15.61 -14.40
C ALA A 206 16.07 15.50 -13.14
N THR A 207 15.35 16.57 -12.84
CA THR A 207 14.29 16.59 -11.84
C THR A 207 13.32 15.47 -12.18
N LEU A 208 13.42 14.36 -11.43
CA LEU A 208 12.44 13.30 -11.47
C LEU A 208 11.18 13.89 -10.84
N ASP A 209 10.24 14.22 -11.72
CA ASP A 209 8.94 14.80 -11.42
C ASP A 209 8.12 13.80 -10.60
N THR A 210 8.29 13.83 -9.28
CA THR A 210 7.55 13.03 -8.30
C THR A 210 6.05 13.35 -8.29
N SER A 211 5.63 14.41 -8.98
CA SER A 211 4.23 14.76 -9.20
C SER A 211 3.47 13.75 -10.08
N ARG A 212 4.17 12.87 -10.79
CA ARG A 212 3.55 11.90 -11.74
C ARG A 212 3.21 10.52 -11.16
N LEU A 213 3.68 10.17 -9.96
CA LEU A 213 3.48 8.81 -9.42
C LEU A 213 2.23 8.66 -8.51
N GLY A 214 1.62 9.76 -8.05
CA GLY A 214 0.49 9.69 -7.10
C GLY A 214 -0.81 10.40 -7.53
N PHE A 215 -0.79 11.25 -8.56
CA PHE A 215 -1.97 12.04 -8.96
C PHE A 215 -2.59 11.62 -10.31
N GLY A 216 -1.97 10.68 -11.03
CA GLY A 216 -2.43 10.24 -12.35
C GLY A 216 -3.79 9.53 -12.32
N ILE A 217 -4.10 8.79 -11.25
CA ILE A 217 -5.37 8.05 -11.13
C ILE A 217 -6.50 9.01 -10.78
N SER A 218 -6.28 9.96 -9.87
CA SER A 218 -7.27 10.96 -9.50
C SER A 218 -7.65 11.87 -10.68
N LYS A 219 -6.71 12.17 -11.58
CA LYS A 219 -6.99 12.98 -12.77
C LYS A 219 -7.59 12.17 -13.92
N ALA A 220 -7.15 10.92 -14.12
CA ALA A 220 -7.73 10.03 -15.14
C ALA A 220 -9.17 9.57 -14.80
N LEU A 221 -9.53 9.43 -13.51
CA LEU A 221 -10.92 9.20 -13.08
C LEU A 221 -11.76 10.49 -13.02
N ALA A 222 -11.14 11.67 -12.88
CA ALA A 222 -11.86 12.93 -12.94
C ALA A 222 -12.29 13.29 -14.37
N GLU A 223 -11.50 12.90 -15.39
CA GLU A 223 -11.71 13.26 -16.80
C GLU A 223 -12.44 12.19 -17.66
N LEU A 224 -12.85 11.04 -17.08
CA LEU A 224 -13.76 10.05 -17.69
C LEU A 224 -15.15 10.09 -17.06
#